data_AF-A0AAV6YIZ5-F1
#
_entry.id   AF-A0AAV6YIZ5-F1
#
_cell.length_a   1.000
_cell.length_b   1.000
_cell.length_c   1.000
_cell.angle_alpha   90.00
_cell.angle_beta   90.00
_cell.angle_gamma   90.00
#
_symmetry.space_group_name_H-M   'P 1'
#
loop_
_entity.id
_entity.type
_entity.pdbx_description
1 polymer ?
#
loop_
_entity_poly.entity_id
_entity_poly.type
_entity_poly.pdbx_seq_one_letter_code
_entity_poly.pdbx_strand_id
1 'polypeptide(L)'
;FVGDIAELIKVKSTDNEDEEAEFSMHFPIFIWAVRDFHLRLNVDGRSVTEDEYLENALKLKNPERTTRDEDFNRPRKRLRMYFRSRKCFVFDQPSPEKEDLQNMENISESKLKPEFLEQTKRFCDYVFQEAEAKKVIGGIGITGN
;
A
#
# COMPACT_ATOMS: atom_id res chain seq x y z
N PHE A 1 12.26 -0.41 -6.65
CA PHE A 1 11.18 0.60 -6.65
C PHE A 1 10.79 1.09 -5.24
N VAL A 2 10.28 0.27 -4.31
CA VAL A 2 9.97 0.75 -2.93
C VAL A 2 11.23 1.12 -2.12
N GLY A 3 12.31 0.36 -2.27
CA GLY A 3 13.62 0.70 -1.68
C GLY A 3 14.13 2.07 -2.16
N ASP A 4 13.96 2.34 -3.46
CA ASP A 4 14.41 3.57 -4.12
C ASP A 4 13.57 4.79 -3.71
N ILE A 5 12.25 4.62 -3.51
CA ILE A 5 11.38 5.68 -2.96
C ILE A 5 11.83 6.06 -1.55
N ALA A 6 12.17 5.07 -0.73
CA ALA A 6 12.65 5.31 0.63
C ALA A 6 14.05 5.98 0.64
N GLU A 7 14.88 5.73 -0.37
CA GLU A 7 16.16 6.44 -0.56
C GLU A 7 15.98 7.87 -1.08
N LEU A 8 15.04 8.10 -2.01
CA LEU A 8 14.70 9.44 -2.49
C LEU A 8 14.10 10.34 -1.40
N ILE A 9 13.35 9.75 -0.48
CA ILE A 9 12.86 10.43 0.72
C ILE A 9 14.03 10.82 1.63
N LYS A 10 14.98 9.89 1.86
CA LYS A 10 16.18 10.10 2.67
C LYS A 10 17.03 11.29 2.18
N VAL A 11 17.11 11.54 0.87
CA VAL A 11 17.93 12.65 0.33
C VAL A 11 17.41 14.04 0.74
N LYS A 12 16.16 14.17 1.23
CA LYS A 12 15.58 15.46 1.63
C LYS A 12 15.45 15.68 3.14
N SER A 13 15.45 14.62 3.95
CA SER A 13 15.51 14.71 5.42
C SER A 13 16.98 14.62 5.85
N THR A 14 17.46 15.51 6.71
CA THR A 14 18.83 15.36 7.25
C THR A 14 18.92 14.06 8.07
N ASP A 15 20.13 13.51 8.29
CA ASP A 15 20.37 12.23 9.02
C ASP A 15 20.01 12.30 10.54
N ASN A 16 18.96 13.03 10.92
CA ASN A 16 18.40 13.09 12.25
C ASN A 16 17.13 12.21 12.30
N GLU A 17 17.19 11.10 13.05
CA GLU A 17 16.05 10.20 13.25
C GLU A 17 14.82 10.92 13.86
N ASP A 18 15.04 11.95 14.67
CA ASP A 18 13.99 12.80 15.25
C ASP A 18 13.28 13.66 14.18
N GLU A 19 14.01 14.14 13.16
CA GLU A 19 13.42 14.89 12.03
C GLU A 19 12.64 13.95 11.11
N GLU A 20 13.09 12.71 10.89
CA GLU A 20 12.35 11.72 10.09
C GLU A 20 10.99 11.37 10.71
N ALA A 21 10.93 11.31 12.05
CA ALA A 21 9.68 11.07 12.78
C ALA A 21 8.69 12.24 12.65
N GLU A 22 9.14 13.51 12.70
CA GLU A 22 8.29 14.67 12.41
C GLU A 22 7.84 14.70 10.95
N PHE A 23 8.75 14.43 10.00
CA PHE A 23 8.43 14.39 8.58
C PHE A 23 7.39 13.32 8.24
N SER A 24 7.41 12.16 8.92
CA SER A 24 6.44 11.08 8.71
C SER A 24 4.98 11.49 8.94
N MET A 25 4.71 12.54 9.73
CA MET A 25 3.35 13.06 9.94
C MET A 25 2.76 13.72 8.68
N HIS A 26 3.61 14.11 7.73
CA HIS A 26 3.21 14.74 6.47
C HIS A 26 3.11 13.77 5.31
N PHE A 27 3.39 12.48 5.54
CA PHE A 27 3.28 11.47 4.50
C PHE A 27 1.82 11.06 4.28
N PRO A 28 1.43 10.86 3.01
CA PRO A 28 0.08 10.44 2.68
C PRO A 28 -0.21 9.03 3.23
N ILE A 29 -1.48 8.67 3.25
CA ILE A 29 -1.89 7.27 3.45
C ILE A 29 -1.25 6.42 2.34
N PHE A 30 -0.61 5.32 2.72
CA PHE A 30 -0.11 4.34 1.76
C PHE A 30 -1.16 3.26 1.53
N ILE A 31 -1.61 3.10 0.28
CA ILE A 31 -2.55 2.04 -0.09
C ILE A 31 -1.82 0.99 -0.93
N TRP A 32 -1.82 -0.26 -0.46
CA TRP A 32 -1.33 -1.40 -1.24
C TRP A 32 -2.50 -2.09 -1.96
N ALA A 33 -2.62 -1.85 -3.25
CA ALA A 33 -3.57 -2.54 -4.12
C ALA A 33 -2.90 -3.79 -4.75
N VAL A 34 -3.23 -4.98 -4.27
CA VAL A 34 -2.68 -6.26 -4.74
C VAL A 34 -3.61 -6.87 -5.78
N ARG A 35 -3.17 -6.91 -7.04
CA ARG A 35 -3.96 -7.41 -8.17
C ARG A 35 -3.78 -8.92 -8.38
N ASP A 36 -4.76 -9.53 -9.03
CA ASP A 36 -4.77 -10.97 -9.34
C ASP A 36 -4.48 -11.83 -8.10
N PHE A 37 -5.19 -11.55 -7.01
CA PHE A 37 -4.98 -12.20 -5.73
C PHE A 37 -5.62 -13.59 -5.70
N HIS A 38 -4.79 -14.63 -5.67
CA HIS A 38 -5.24 -16.03 -5.66
C HIS A 38 -5.04 -16.74 -4.31
N LEU A 39 -4.44 -16.05 -3.34
CA LEU A 39 -4.21 -16.59 -2.01
C LEU A 39 -5.47 -16.45 -1.16
N ARG A 40 -5.63 -17.34 -0.18
CA ARG A 40 -6.59 -17.10 0.91
C ARG A 40 -5.97 -16.09 1.86
N LEU A 41 -6.77 -15.14 2.35
CA LEU A 41 -6.38 -14.25 3.44
C LEU A 41 -6.28 -15.04 4.74
N ASN A 42 -5.18 -15.78 4.86
CA ASN A 42 -4.88 -16.65 5.97
C ASN A 42 -3.41 -16.53 6.35
N VAL A 43 -3.14 -16.37 7.63
CA VAL A 43 -1.79 -16.34 8.20
C VAL A 43 -1.77 -17.33 9.35
N ASP A 44 -0.85 -18.29 9.31
CA ASP A 44 -0.68 -19.32 10.33
C ASP A 44 -1.97 -20.07 10.69
N GLY A 45 -2.80 -20.37 9.70
CA GLY A 45 -4.08 -21.08 9.86
C GLY A 45 -5.26 -20.19 10.27
N ARG A 46 -5.02 -18.91 10.60
CA ARG A 46 -6.07 -17.96 10.99
C ARG A 46 -6.50 -17.10 9.79
N SER A 47 -7.81 -16.93 9.61
CA SER A 47 -8.36 -15.95 8.67
C SER A 47 -7.99 -14.53 9.10
N VAL A 48 -7.51 -13.73 8.16
CA VAL A 48 -7.09 -12.34 8.39
C VAL A 48 -7.80 -11.38 7.44
N THR A 49 -7.79 -10.11 7.77
CA THR A 49 -8.18 -9.01 6.87
C THR A 49 -7.06 -8.68 5.88
N GLU A 50 -7.38 -7.90 4.85
CA GLU A 50 -6.40 -7.38 3.89
C GLU A 50 -5.32 -6.55 4.59
N ASP A 51 -5.70 -5.74 5.58
CA ASP A 51 -4.78 -4.89 6.36
C ASP A 51 -3.86 -5.74 7.23
N GLU A 52 -4.39 -6.76 7.92
CA GLU A 52 -3.57 -7.72 8.68
C GLU A 52 -2.62 -8.50 7.76
N TYR A 53 -3.03 -8.81 6.53
CA TYR A 53 -2.16 -9.43 5.53
C TYR A 53 -0.98 -8.50 5.16
N LEU A 54 -1.22 -7.20 4.96
CA LEU A 54 -0.17 -6.20 4.74
C LEU A 54 0.77 -6.10 5.95
N GLU A 55 0.24 -6.01 7.17
CA GLU A 55 1.06 -5.92 8.38
C GLU A 55 1.91 -7.19 8.58
N ASN A 56 1.38 -8.36 8.22
CA ASN A 56 2.15 -9.60 8.20
C ASN A 56 3.27 -9.57 7.14
N ALA A 57 3.02 -9.05 5.93
CA ALA A 57 4.04 -8.90 4.89
C ALA A 57 5.17 -7.93 5.30
N LEU A 58 4.85 -6.93 6.12
CA LEU A 58 5.77 -5.95 6.70
C LEU A 58 6.43 -6.40 8.02
N LYS A 59 6.11 -7.59 8.51
CA LYS A 59 6.68 -8.13 9.75
C LYS A 59 8.20 -8.21 9.66
N LEU A 60 8.86 -7.67 10.68
CA LEU A 60 10.31 -7.70 10.79
C LEU A 60 10.75 -9.05 11.34
N LYS A 61 11.91 -9.52 10.89
CA LYS A 61 12.61 -10.64 11.52
C LYS A 61 13.28 -10.14 12.78
N ASN A 62 12.92 -10.70 13.92
CA ASN A 62 13.50 -10.37 15.21
C ASN A 62 13.91 -11.64 15.98
N PRO A 63 15.11 -11.67 16.58
CA PRO A 63 16.17 -10.66 16.46
C PRO A 63 16.81 -10.66 15.05
N GLU A 64 17.37 -9.52 14.63
CA GLU A 64 18.19 -9.42 13.42
C GLU A 64 19.53 -10.11 13.69
N ARG A 65 19.83 -11.21 12.98
CA ARG A 65 21.02 -12.04 13.24
C ARG A 65 22.04 -12.02 12.11
N THR A 66 21.62 -11.68 10.90
CA THR A 66 22.44 -11.76 9.69
C THR A 66 22.25 -10.52 8.82
N THR A 67 23.22 -10.25 7.95
CA THR A 67 23.11 -9.20 6.92
C THR A 67 21.90 -9.39 6.01
N ARG A 68 21.50 -10.64 5.74
CA ARG A 68 20.26 -10.95 5.01
C ARG A 68 19.00 -10.56 5.78
N ASP A 69 19.01 -10.62 7.10
CA ASP A 69 17.88 -10.16 7.92
C ASP A 69 17.83 -8.63 7.94
N GLU A 70 18.98 -7.95 7.98
CA GLU A 70 19.08 -6.50 7.84
C GLU A 70 18.56 -6.03 6.48
N ASP A 71 19.00 -6.64 5.38
CA ASP A 71 18.52 -6.31 4.03
C ASP A 71 17.02 -6.61 3.86
N PHE A 72 16.51 -7.65 4.51
CA PHE A 72 15.08 -7.97 4.53
C PHE A 72 14.27 -6.93 5.33
N ASN A 73 14.80 -6.48 6.47
CA ASN A 73 14.10 -5.57 7.37
C ASN A 73 14.23 -4.10 6.95
N ARG A 74 15.33 -3.67 6.33
CA ARG A 74 15.58 -2.27 5.92
C ARG A 74 14.41 -1.64 5.15
N PRO A 75 13.90 -2.22 4.04
CA PRO A 75 12.78 -1.62 3.31
C PRO A 75 11.47 -1.64 4.13
N ARG A 76 11.27 -2.65 4.99
CA ARG A 76 10.08 -2.77 5.84
C ARG A 76 10.06 -1.74 6.96
N LYS A 77 11.20 -1.52 7.63
CA LYS A 77 11.39 -0.48 8.64
C LYS A 77 11.06 0.89 8.04
N ARG A 78 11.64 1.22 6.88
CA ARG A 78 11.39 2.49 6.19
C ARG A 78 9.92 2.67 5.79
N LEU A 79 9.29 1.65 5.20
CA LEU A 79 7.89 1.76 4.80
C LEU A 79 6.96 1.97 6.01
N ARG A 80 7.18 1.23 7.11
CA ARG A 80 6.42 1.39 8.35
C ARG A 80 6.64 2.76 9.00
N MET A 81 7.85 3.29 8.91
CA MET A 81 8.24 4.58 9.47
C MET A 81 7.62 5.74 8.69
N TYR A 82 7.82 5.79 7.36
CA TYR A 82 7.34 6.90 6.53
C TYR A 82 5.81 6.90 6.41
N PHE A 83 5.19 5.75 6.20
CA PHE A 83 3.75 5.67 5.98
C PHE A 83 3.08 5.14 7.23
N ARG A 84 2.80 5.98 8.23
CA ARG A 84 2.17 5.53 9.48
C ARG A 84 0.77 4.96 9.27
N SER A 85 0.00 5.59 8.38
CA SER A 85 -1.30 5.10 7.93
C SER A 85 -1.12 4.25 6.68
N ARG A 86 -1.58 3.00 6.73
CA ARG A 86 -1.46 2.04 5.66
C ARG A 86 -2.77 1.28 5.50
N LYS A 87 -3.17 1.06 4.27
CA LYS A 87 -4.38 0.32 3.90
C LYS A 87 -4.02 -0.71 2.83
N CYS A 88 -4.69 -1.85 2.85
CA CYS A 88 -4.52 -2.89 1.84
C CYS A 88 -5.87 -3.21 1.20
N PHE A 89 -5.83 -3.45 -0.11
CA PHE A 89 -6.95 -4.01 -0.87
C PHE A 89 -6.41 -5.10 -1.78
N VAL A 90 -7.08 -6.24 -1.78
CA VAL A 90 -6.80 -7.33 -2.72
C VAL A 90 -7.89 -7.37 -3.77
N PHE A 91 -7.49 -7.67 -5.00
CA PHE A 91 -8.37 -7.73 -6.14
C PHE A 91 -8.23 -9.08 -6.81
N ASP A 92 -9.35 -9.77 -6.97
CA ASP A 92 -9.41 -11.00 -7.74
C ASP A 92 -9.16 -10.69 -9.21
N GLN A 93 -8.85 -11.73 -9.99
CA GLN A 93 -8.72 -11.56 -11.43
C GLN A 93 -10.05 -11.06 -12.03
N PRO A 94 -10.06 -9.93 -12.77
CA PRO A 94 -11.29 -9.24 -13.16
C PRO A 94 -12.29 -10.07 -13.98
N SER A 95 -11.79 -10.88 -14.91
CA SER A 95 -12.56 -11.79 -15.77
C SER A 95 -11.79 -13.11 -15.92
N PRO A 96 -12.47 -14.26 -16.07
CA PRO A 96 -11.81 -15.51 -16.44
C PRO A 96 -11.36 -15.55 -17.92
N GLU A 97 -11.97 -14.73 -18.79
CA GLU A 97 -11.72 -14.76 -20.24
C GLU A 97 -10.50 -13.90 -20.61
N LYS A 98 -9.56 -14.49 -21.34
CA LYS A 98 -8.30 -13.82 -21.68
C LYS A 98 -8.52 -12.63 -22.62
N GLU A 99 -9.44 -12.77 -23.56
CA GLU A 99 -9.81 -11.74 -24.54
C GLU A 99 -10.39 -10.51 -23.86
N ASP A 100 -11.16 -10.71 -22.79
CA ASP A 100 -11.70 -9.60 -21.99
C ASP A 100 -10.58 -8.89 -21.21
N LEU A 101 -9.63 -9.64 -20.63
CA LEU A 101 -8.47 -9.07 -19.94
C LEU A 101 -7.56 -8.25 -20.88
N GLN A 102 -7.51 -8.61 -22.16
CA GLN A 102 -6.77 -7.86 -23.18
C GLN A 102 -7.48 -6.57 -23.63
N ASN A 103 -8.77 -6.42 -23.33
CA ASN A 103 -9.60 -5.32 -23.80
C ASN A 103 -10.41 -4.67 -22.66
N MET A 104 -9.86 -4.67 -21.43
CA MET A 104 -10.57 -4.28 -20.20
C MET A 104 -11.22 -2.90 -20.24
N GLU A 105 -10.64 -1.95 -20.98
CA GLU A 105 -11.18 -0.58 -21.08
C GLU A 105 -12.50 -0.50 -21.87
N ASN A 106 -12.79 -1.51 -22.71
CA ASN A 106 -13.91 -1.48 -23.65
C ASN A 106 -14.97 -2.56 -23.36
N ILE A 107 -14.76 -3.43 -22.38
CA ILE A 107 -15.74 -4.47 -22.02
C ILE A 107 -16.81 -3.91 -21.09
N SER A 108 -18.01 -4.47 -21.18
CA SER A 108 -19.10 -4.21 -20.23
C SER A 108 -18.75 -4.75 -18.84
N GLU A 109 -19.14 -4.02 -17.79
CA GLU A 109 -19.02 -4.48 -16.39
C GLU A 109 -19.72 -5.83 -16.16
N SER A 110 -20.74 -6.15 -16.95
CA SER A 110 -21.42 -7.45 -16.89
C SER A 110 -20.52 -8.66 -17.21
N LYS A 111 -19.34 -8.42 -17.79
CA LYS A 111 -18.32 -9.46 -18.04
C LYS A 111 -17.31 -9.59 -16.90
N LEU A 112 -17.33 -8.67 -15.94
CA LEU A 112 -16.45 -8.69 -14.79
C LEU A 112 -17.05 -9.57 -13.69
N LYS A 113 -16.18 -10.19 -12.90
CA LYS A 113 -16.60 -10.96 -11.72
C LYS A 113 -17.27 -10.03 -10.71
N PRO A 114 -18.43 -10.41 -10.14
CA PRO A 114 -19.11 -9.61 -9.11
C PRO A 114 -18.21 -9.25 -7.93
N GLU A 115 -17.36 -10.18 -7.49
CA GLU A 115 -16.43 -9.98 -6.38
C GLU A 115 -15.40 -8.89 -6.69
N PHE A 116 -14.89 -8.85 -7.93
CA PHE A 116 -13.97 -7.82 -8.38
C PHE A 116 -14.64 -6.44 -8.43
N LEU A 117 -15.90 -6.37 -8.87
CA LEU A 117 -16.68 -5.13 -8.85
C LEU A 117 -16.88 -4.61 -7.43
N GLU A 118 -17.22 -5.50 -6.48
CA GLU A 118 -17.38 -5.14 -5.07
C GLU A 118 -16.06 -4.64 -4.46
N GLN A 119 -14.95 -5.34 -4.72
CA GLN A 119 -13.60 -4.95 -4.28
C GLN A 119 -13.22 -3.56 -4.84
N THR A 120 -13.48 -3.33 -6.13
CA THR A 120 -13.21 -2.04 -6.80
C THR A 120 -14.06 -0.92 -6.21
N LYS A 121 -15.36 -1.17 -5.96
CA LYS A 121 -16.24 -0.21 -5.31
C LYS A 121 -15.73 0.15 -3.91
N ARG A 122 -15.40 -0.85 -3.08
CA ARG A 122 -14.87 -0.64 -1.73
C ARG A 122 -13.58 0.18 -1.74
N PHE A 123 -12.68 -0.09 -2.69
CA PHE A 123 -11.46 0.69 -2.88
C PHE A 123 -11.76 2.14 -3.25
N CYS A 124 -12.61 2.37 -4.26
CA CYS A 124 -12.98 3.71 -4.70
C CYS A 124 -13.65 4.50 -3.56
N ASP A 125 -14.63 3.91 -2.88
CA ASP A 125 -15.33 4.54 -1.75
C ASP A 125 -14.34 4.96 -0.65
N TYR A 126 -13.39 4.08 -0.29
CA TYR A 126 -12.35 4.38 0.69
C TYR A 126 -11.46 5.54 0.23
N VAL A 127 -10.98 5.52 -1.02
CA VAL A 127 -10.12 6.58 -1.54
C VAL A 127 -10.86 7.92 -1.54
N PHE A 128 -12.11 7.96 -2.00
CA PHE A 128 -12.89 9.20 -2.02
C PHE A 128 -13.20 9.75 -0.61
N GLN A 129 -13.34 8.87 0.37
CA GLN A 129 -13.59 9.26 1.75
C GLN A 129 -12.33 9.71 2.50
N GLU A 130 -11.22 8.97 2.33
CA GLU A 130 -10.02 9.12 3.16
C GLU A 130 -8.91 9.95 2.50
N ALA A 131 -8.99 10.19 1.19
CA ALA A 131 -8.02 11.05 0.51
C ALA A 131 -8.23 12.52 0.91
N GLU A 132 -7.41 12.98 1.85
CA GLU A 132 -7.36 14.39 2.20
C GLU A 132 -6.79 15.25 1.05
N ALA A 133 -7.29 16.48 0.94
CA ALA A 133 -6.67 17.49 0.10
C ALA A 133 -5.18 17.64 0.47
N LYS A 134 -4.31 17.71 -0.55
CA LYS A 134 -2.86 17.73 -0.34
C LYS A 134 -2.47 18.95 0.50
N LYS A 135 -1.65 18.72 1.53
CA LYS A 135 -1.06 19.75 2.37
C LYS A 135 0.47 19.72 2.28
N VAL A 136 1.11 20.88 2.43
CA VAL A 136 2.57 20.98 2.66
C VAL A 136 2.89 21.04 4.17
N ILE A 137 4.17 21.03 4.50
CA ILE A 137 4.68 21.21 5.86
C ILE A 137 4.07 22.49 6.46
N GLY A 138 3.54 22.40 7.67
CA GLY A 138 2.76 23.46 8.31
C GLY A 138 1.25 23.42 8.03
N GLY A 139 0.75 22.40 7.32
CA GLY A 139 -0.69 22.14 7.16
C GLY A 139 -1.40 22.99 6.10
N ILE A 140 -0.63 23.73 5.30
CA ILE A 140 -1.18 24.60 4.25
C ILE A 140 -1.68 23.74 3.08
N GLY A 141 -2.96 23.87 2.75
CA GLY A 141 -3.57 23.18 1.61
C GLY A 141 -3.03 23.68 0.27
N ILE A 142 -2.78 22.76 -0.65
CA ILE A 142 -2.31 23.05 -2.01
C ILE A 142 -3.51 23.17 -2.95
N THR A 143 -3.51 24.22 -3.77
CA THR A 143 -4.45 24.42 -4.88
C THR A 143 -3.75 24.26 -6.22
N GLY A 144 -4.49 24.12 -7.33
CA GLY A 144 -3.91 23.89 -8.66
C GLY A 144 -3.24 25.10 -9.35
N ASN A 145 -2.91 26.16 -8.62
CA ASN A 145 -2.31 27.39 -9.15
C ASN A 145 -0.78 27.38 -8.98
#